data_AF-A0A5B2XAW4-F1
#
_entry.id   AF-A0A5B2XAW4-F1
#
_cell.length_a   1.000
_cell.length_b   1.000
_cell.length_c   1.000
_cell.angle_alpha   90.00
_cell.angle_beta   90.00
_cell.angle_gamma   90.00
#
_symmetry.space_group_name_H-M   'P 1'
#
loop_
_entity.id
_entity.type
_entity.pdbx_description
1 polymer ?
#
loop_
_entity_poly.entity_id
_entity_poly.type
_entity_poly.pdbx_seq_one_letter_code
_entity_poly.pdbx_strand_id
1 'polypeptide(L)'
;MQLADVLYELDRADEAEAQLVALRTERPASPAPYHMAGELMEEREAYQEALTWFNMAVSRVSDEELAELRSELGFLSHVAGIVQGRRRVREALGLPPDELDESAPVPDAGAFDGEDLAERLADGARPPRQVRVLFWPRDEVPLAHQRWPVLVEHGEADSVTIDREIANRELSEAGVAQIVMVPLTVARLIEFAANTGGDPEDEDTRRDCMDEIIAEGGVIAWPPGRNEPCWCGSRVKYKKCCGRPNLA
;
A
#
# COMPACT_ATOMS: atom_id res chain seq x y z
N MET A 1 5.09 -17.65 14.05
CA MET A 1 3.73 -17.07 14.17
C MET A 1 2.91 -17.15 12.88
N GLN A 2 3.51 -17.17 11.67
CA GLN A 2 2.82 -17.61 10.44
C GLN A 2 2.06 -18.95 10.62
N LEU A 3 2.50 -19.79 11.57
CA LEU A 3 1.85 -21.04 11.91
C LEU A 3 0.47 -20.87 12.60
N ALA A 4 0.27 -19.88 13.47
CA ALA A 4 -1.00 -19.72 14.18
C ALA A 4 -2.13 -19.28 13.22
N ASP A 5 -1.81 -18.40 12.28
CA ASP A 5 -2.70 -17.94 11.21
C ASP A 5 -3.17 -19.11 10.33
N VAL A 6 -2.20 -19.88 9.80
CA VAL A 6 -2.47 -21.10 9.02
C VAL A 6 -3.26 -22.15 9.83
N LEU A 7 -3.04 -22.27 11.14
CA LEU A 7 -3.79 -23.20 11.99
C LEU A 7 -5.24 -22.78 12.17
N TYR A 8 -5.54 -21.49 12.26
CA TYR A 8 -6.92 -21.01 12.29
C TYR A 8 -7.63 -21.21 10.94
N GLU A 9 -6.95 -20.98 9.81
CA GLU A 9 -7.51 -21.25 8.48
C GLU A 9 -7.85 -22.74 8.26
N LEU A 10 -7.13 -23.63 8.95
CA LEU A 10 -7.34 -25.08 8.91
C LEU A 10 -8.35 -25.60 9.96
N ASP A 11 -9.09 -24.71 10.64
CA ASP A 11 -10.04 -25.03 11.72
C ASP A 11 -9.38 -25.76 12.92
N ARG A 12 -8.09 -25.52 13.15
CA ARG A 12 -7.29 -26.09 14.26
C ARG A 12 -7.10 -25.07 15.37
N ALA A 13 -8.22 -24.55 15.88
CA ALA A 13 -8.26 -23.45 16.84
C ALA A 13 -7.47 -23.73 18.14
N ASP A 14 -7.52 -24.96 18.65
CA ASP A 14 -6.82 -25.35 19.89
C ASP A 14 -5.29 -25.23 19.77
N GLU A 15 -4.75 -25.53 18.59
CA GLU A 15 -3.31 -25.45 18.34
C GLU A 15 -2.84 -24.00 18.13
N ALA A 16 -3.69 -23.18 17.50
CA ALA A 16 -3.41 -21.75 17.36
C ALA A 16 -3.44 -21.04 18.74
N GLU A 17 -4.38 -21.41 19.60
CA GLU A 17 -4.43 -20.92 20.99
C GLU A 17 -3.19 -21.36 21.79
N ALA A 18 -2.74 -22.61 21.62
CA ALA A 18 -1.51 -23.08 22.25
C ALA A 18 -0.28 -22.26 21.84
N GLN A 19 -0.19 -21.82 20.58
CA GLN A 19 0.90 -20.95 20.11
C GLN A 19 0.84 -19.55 20.75
N LEU A 20 -0.34 -18.99 20.95
CA LEU A 20 -0.52 -17.69 21.62
C LEU A 20 -0.18 -17.78 23.11
N VAL A 21 -0.54 -18.89 23.78
CA VAL A 21 -0.16 -19.16 25.16
C VAL A 21 1.36 -19.32 25.29
N ALA A 22 2.00 -20.04 24.37
CA ALA A 22 3.44 -20.17 24.32
C ALA A 22 4.12 -18.80 24.19
N LEU A 23 3.63 -17.95 23.30
CA LEU A 23 4.14 -16.58 23.12
C LEU A 23 4.07 -15.75 24.41
N ARG A 24 2.95 -15.81 25.15
CA ARG A 24 2.81 -15.12 26.46
C ARG A 24 3.76 -15.66 27.52
N THR A 25 4.16 -16.91 27.41
CA THR A 25 5.02 -17.62 28.37
C THR A 25 6.50 -17.35 28.10
N GLU A 26 6.92 -17.50 26.85
CA GLU A 26 8.32 -17.33 26.42
C GLU A 26 8.77 -15.87 26.43
N ARG A 27 7.81 -14.95 26.26
CA ARG A 27 8.01 -13.50 26.30
C ARG A 27 9.23 -13.02 25.50
N PRO A 28 9.33 -13.32 24.19
CA PRO A 28 10.42 -12.81 23.36
C PRO A 28 10.54 -11.29 23.46
N ALA A 29 11.78 -10.79 23.35
CA ALA A 29 12.09 -9.36 23.44
C ALA A 29 11.65 -8.57 22.20
N SER A 30 11.62 -9.20 21.03
CA SER A 30 11.18 -8.56 19.78
C SER A 30 9.68 -8.18 19.86
N PRO A 31 9.28 -7.00 19.32
CA PRO A 31 7.88 -6.60 19.25
C PRO A 31 7.09 -7.37 18.17
N ALA A 32 7.77 -7.87 17.12
CA ALA A 32 7.12 -8.49 15.96
C ALA A 32 6.21 -9.68 16.30
N PRO A 33 6.58 -10.59 17.22
CA PRO A 33 5.69 -11.65 17.68
C PRO A 33 4.37 -11.18 18.28
N TYR A 34 4.33 -10.03 18.93
CA TYR A 34 3.10 -9.53 19.54
C TYR A 34 2.29 -8.72 18.54
N HIS A 35 2.96 -8.05 17.60
CA HIS A 35 2.33 -7.36 16.50
C HIS A 35 1.42 -8.29 15.69
N MET A 36 1.95 -9.40 15.15
CA MET A 36 1.10 -10.27 14.31
C MET A 36 0.05 -11.04 15.13
N ALA A 37 0.27 -11.25 16.45
CA ALA A 37 -0.79 -11.75 17.33
C ALA A 37 -1.91 -10.72 17.51
N GLY A 38 -1.58 -9.42 17.51
CA GLY A 38 -2.54 -8.31 17.51
C GLY A 38 -3.34 -8.26 16.21
N GLU A 39 -2.68 -8.32 15.06
CA GLU A 39 -3.34 -8.37 13.73
C GLU A 39 -4.29 -9.57 13.64
N LEU A 40 -3.85 -10.76 14.06
CA LEU A 40 -4.67 -11.97 14.06
C LEU A 40 -5.94 -11.83 14.92
N MET A 41 -5.85 -11.18 16.07
CA MET A 41 -7.02 -10.93 16.92
C MET A 41 -7.92 -9.82 16.35
N GLU A 42 -7.34 -8.80 15.71
CA GLU A 42 -8.08 -7.74 15.03
C GLU A 42 -8.93 -8.32 13.88
N GLU A 43 -8.36 -9.17 13.04
CA GLU A 43 -9.07 -9.84 11.92
C GLU A 43 -10.23 -10.72 12.39
N ARG A 44 -10.16 -11.22 13.62
CA ARG A 44 -11.20 -12.03 14.26
C ARG A 44 -12.18 -11.19 15.09
N GLU A 45 -12.08 -9.87 15.01
CA GLU A 45 -12.88 -8.90 15.79
C GLU A 45 -12.76 -9.08 17.31
N ALA A 46 -11.71 -9.77 17.79
CA ALA A 46 -11.39 -9.94 19.20
C ALA A 46 -10.65 -8.72 19.74
N TYR A 47 -11.28 -7.53 19.59
CA TYR A 47 -10.62 -6.23 19.76
C TYR A 47 -9.98 -6.03 21.14
N GLN A 48 -10.58 -6.54 22.22
CA GLN A 48 -9.99 -6.43 23.56
C GLN A 48 -8.66 -7.20 23.68
N GLU A 49 -8.58 -8.37 23.06
CA GLU A 49 -7.36 -9.17 23.02
C GLU A 49 -6.34 -8.59 22.05
N ALA A 50 -6.79 -8.12 20.88
CA ALA A 50 -5.96 -7.42 19.92
C ALA A 50 -5.25 -6.22 20.56
N LEU A 51 -5.99 -5.39 21.31
CA LEU A 51 -5.42 -4.24 22.02
C LEU A 51 -4.37 -4.67 23.04
N THR A 52 -4.60 -5.80 23.73
CA THR A 52 -3.64 -6.36 24.69
C THR A 52 -2.34 -6.77 23.98
N TRP A 53 -2.44 -7.40 22.81
CA TRP A 53 -1.29 -7.78 22.00
C TRP A 53 -0.53 -6.58 21.44
N PHE A 54 -1.23 -5.59 20.89
CA PHE A 54 -0.60 -4.35 20.42
C PHE A 54 0.11 -3.61 21.55
N ASN A 55 -0.47 -3.52 22.74
CA ASN A 55 0.19 -2.91 23.90
C ASN A 55 1.46 -3.67 24.32
N MET A 56 1.46 -5.01 24.24
CA MET A 56 2.66 -5.82 24.50
C MET A 56 3.73 -5.65 23.41
N ALA A 57 3.32 -5.41 22.16
CA ALA A 57 4.24 -5.07 21.08
C ALA A 57 4.89 -3.70 21.34
N VAL A 58 4.08 -2.67 21.62
CA VAL A 58 4.55 -1.31 21.97
C VAL A 58 5.52 -1.33 23.15
N SER A 59 5.25 -2.12 24.20
CA SER A 59 6.12 -2.18 25.39
C SER A 59 7.52 -2.76 25.12
N ARG A 60 7.77 -3.24 23.91
CA ARG A 60 9.05 -3.84 23.47
C ARG A 60 9.74 -3.01 22.40
N VAL A 61 9.11 -1.95 21.93
CA VAL A 61 9.72 -0.97 21.03
C VAL A 61 10.68 -0.12 21.86
N SER A 62 11.89 0.07 21.34
CA SER A 62 12.91 0.92 21.94
C SER A 62 12.64 2.41 21.71
N ASP A 63 13.30 3.26 22.49
CA ASP A 63 13.18 4.72 22.32
C ASP A 63 13.71 5.20 20.95
N GLU A 64 14.69 4.50 20.38
CA GLU A 64 15.26 4.77 19.05
C GLU A 64 14.23 4.47 17.95
N GLU A 65 13.61 3.29 17.99
CA GLU A 65 12.53 2.91 17.06
C GLU A 65 11.30 3.83 17.19
N LEU A 66 10.97 4.31 18.40
CA LEU A 66 9.93 5.33 18.61
C LEU A 66 10.33 6.71 18.07
N ALA A 67 11.62 7.06 18.08
CA ALA A 67 12.11 8.29 17.49
C ALA A 67 12.05 8.23 15.96
N GLU A 68 12.38 7.08 15.37
CA GLU A 68 12.23 6.83 13.93
C GLU A 68 10.77 6.97 13.48
N LEU A 69 9.80 6.46 14.26
CA LEU A 69 8.37 6.63 13.99
C LEU A 69 7.95 8.10 13.85
N ARG A 70 8.61 9.01 14.57
CA ARG A 70 8.31 10.45 14.55
C ARG A 70 9.07 11.22 13.46
N SER A 71 9.91 10.55 12.69
CA SER A 71 10.61 11.16 11.55
C SER A 71 9.68 11.34 10.35
N GLU A 72 10.11 12.12 9.35
CA GLU A 72 9.37 12.31 8.09
C GLU A 72 9.06 10.98 7.37
N LEU A 73 9.93 9.97 7.54
CA LEU A 73 9.76 8.63 6.99
C LEU A 73 9.23 7.62 8.01
N GLY A 74 8.77 8.08 9.17
CA GLY A 74 8.39 7.21 10.29
C GLY A 74 7.21 6.28 10.01
N PHE A 75 6.37 6.62 9.02
CA PHE A 75 5.30 5.76 8.50
C PHE A 75 5.81 4.46 7.87
N LEU A 76 7.10 4.41 7.53
CA LEU A 76 7.77 3.26 6.95
C LEU A 76 8.35 2.29 7.99
N SER A 77 8.39 2.69 9.27
CA SER A 77 8.94 1.86 10.34
C SER A 77 8.04 0.66 10.66
N HIS A 78 8.64 -0.43 11.14
CA HIS A 78 7.86 -1.57 11.66
C HIS A 78 6.92 -1.17 12.82
N VAL A 79 7.30 -0.13 13.56
CA VAL A 79 6.51 0.44 14.66
C VAL A 79 5.23 1.11 14.17
N ALA A 80 5.23 1.70 12.98
CA ALA A 80 4.05 2.36 12.42
C ALA A 80 2.87 1.38 12.30
N GLY A 81 3.11 0.16 11.82
CA GLY A 81 2.07 -0.88 11.75
C GLY A 81 1.48 -1.25 13.11
N ILE A 82 2.34 -1.36 14.13
CA ILE A 82 1.93 -1.66 15.51
C ILE A 82 1.01 -0.58 16.06
N VAL A 83 1.40 0.70 15.91
CA VAL A 83 0.64 1.84 16.44
C VAL A 83 -0.64 2.07 15.65
N GLN A 84 -0.64 1.86 14.34
CA GLN A 84 -1.85 1.96 13.52
C GLN A 84 -2.87 0.86 13.86
N GLY A 85 -2.42 -0.39 14.01
CA GLY A 85 -3.30 -1.48 14.45
C GLY A 85 -3.89 -1.21 15.83
N ARG A 86 -3.08 -0.71 16.75
CA ARG A 86 -3.54 -0.25 18.07
C ARG A 86 -4.63 0.81 17.96
N ARG A 87 -4.42 1.84 17.12
CA ARG A 87 -5.40 2.91 16.89
C ARG A 87 -6.72 2.39 16.35
N ARG A 88 -6.70 1.55 15.31
CA ARG A 88 -7.92 0.94 14.73
C ARG A 88 -8.71 0.14 15.77
N VAL A 89 -8.01 -0.67 16.57
CA VAL A 89 -8.64 -1.47 17.62
C VAL A 89 -9.23 -0.60 18.74
N ARG A 90 -8.55 0.49 19.14
CA ARG A 90 -9.10 1.43 20.13
C ARG A 90 -10.37 2.11 19.60
N GLU A 91 -10.36 2.54 18.35
CA GLU A 91 -11.53 3.10 17.68
C GLU A 91 -12.70 2.10 17.66
N ALA A 92 -12.46 0.83 17.31
CA ALA A 92 -13.45 -0.23 17.34
C ALA A 92 -14.03 -0.48 18.75
N LEU A 93 -13.23 -0.24 19.80
CA LEU A 93 -13.66 -0.31 21.20
C LEU A 93 -14.31 0.97 21.74
N GLY A 94 -14.43 2.03 20.92
CA GLY A 94 -14.94 3.35 21.35
C GLY A 94 -14.00 4.09 22.29
N LEU A 95 -12.71 3.73 22.30
CA LEU A 95 -11.67 4.41 23.07
C LEU A 95 -11.03 5.51 22.21
N PRO A 96 -10.82 6.72 22.75
CA PRO A 96 -10.12 7.77 22.02
C PRO A 96 -8.66 7.35 21.75
N PRO A 97 -8.03 7.82 20.66
CA PRO A 97 -6.57 7.68 20.47
C PRO A 97 -5.82 8.37 21.62
N ASP A 98 -4.63 7.90 21.94
CA ASP A 98 -3.70 8.60 22.86
C ASP A 98 -2.46 9.14 22.13
N GLU A 99 -1.56 9.80 22.87
CA GLU A 99 -0.38 10.48 22.31
C GLU A 99 0.45 9.59 21.37
N LEU A 100 0.53 8.28 21.64
CA LEU A 100 1.23 7.35 20.76
C LEU A 100 0.47 7.13 19.46
N ASP A 101 -0.85 6.91 19.53
CA ASP A 101 -1.72 6.72 18.36
C ASP A 101 -1.76 7.95 17.45
N GLU A 102 -1.60 9.14 18.05
CA GLU A 102 -1.49 10.42 17.36
C GLU A 102 -0.10 10.65 16.75
N SER A 103 0.94 10.06 17.34
CA SER A 103 2.33 10.18 16.85
C SER A 103 2.64 9.32 15.63
N ALA A 104 1.84 8.26 15.39
CA ALA A 104 2.00 7.48 14.17
C ALA A 104 1.46 8.29 12.99
N PRO A 105 2.30 8.60 11.99
CA PRO A 105 1.78 9.12 10.74
C PRO A 105 0.76 8.12 10.19
N VAL A 106 -0.43 8.64 9.90
CA VAL A 106 -1.46 7.89 9.18
C VAL A 106 -0.82 7.54 7.84
N PRO A 107 -0.75 6.26 7.43
CA PRO A 107 -0.34 5.98 6.07
C PRO A 107 -1.37 6.67 5.20
N ASP A 108 -0.90 7.62 4.42
CA ASP A 108 -1.68 8.06 3.29
C ASP A 108 -1.86 6.82 2.41
N ALA A 109 -3.07 6.27 2.41
CA ALA A 109 -3.35 4.96 1.90
C ALA A 109 -3.39 4.99 0.38
N GLY A 110 -2.24 5.14 -0.31
CA GLY A 110 -2.23 4.85 -1.73
C GLY A 110 -1.16 5.37 -2.66
N ALA A 111 -0.21 6.20 -2.25
CA ALA A 111 0.79 6.72 -3.19
C ALA A 111 2.19 6.23 -2.83
N PHE A 112 2.53 5.01 -3.25
CA PHE A 112 3.93 4.66 -3.46
C PHE A 112 4.21 4.84 -4.93
N ASP A 113 5.23 5.62 -5.29
CA ASP A 113 5.79 5.47 -6.62
C ASP A 113 6.30 4.03 -6.75
N GLY A 114 5.91 3.36 -7.83
CA GLY A 114 6.18 1.93 -8.02
C GLY A 114 7.66 1.60 -8.08
N GLU A 115 8.52 2.58 -8.41
CA GLU A 115 9.97 2.43 -8.44
C GLU A 115 10.57 2.32 -7.03
N ASP A 116 10.15 3.17 -6.08
CA ASP A 116 10.64 3.14 -4.68
C ASP A 116 10.22 1.86 -3.94
N LEU A 117 9.05 1.31 -4.26
CA LEU A 117 8.56 0.08 -3.63
C LEU A 117 9.33 -1.18 -4.07
N ALA A 118 9.79 -1.24 -5.32
CA ALA A 118 10.54 -2.38 -5.83
C ALA A 118 11.93 -2.50 -5.15
N GLU A 119 12.61 -1.37 -4.98
CA GLU A 119 13.91 -1.31 -4.30
C GLU A 119 13.79 -1.72 -2.83
N ARG A 120 12.68 -1.37 -2.17
CA ARG A 120 12.40 -1.70 -0.76
C ARG A 120 11.99 -3.14 -0.50
N LEU A 121 11.42 -3.82 -1.49
CA LEU A 121 11.16 -5.27 -1.41
C LEU A 121 12.45 -6.08 -1.49
N ALA A 122 13.48 -5.56 -2.15
CA ALA A 122 14.81 -6.18 -2.17
C ALA A 122 15.47 -6.18 -0.78
N ASP A 123 15.13 -5.20 0.09
CA ASP A 123 15.65 -5.06 1.46
C ASP A 123 14.86 -5.84 2.53
N GLY A 124 13.91 -6.70 2.13
CA GLY A 124 13.25 -7.66 3.03
C GLY A 124 12.00 -7.15 3.76
N ALA A 125 11.47 -5.99 3.37
CA ALA A 125 10.15 -5.54 3.81
C ALA A 125 9.04 -6.49 3.32
N ARG A 126 7.98 -6.68 4.10
CA ARG A 126 6.82 -7.47 3.65
C ARG A 126 6.07 -6.67 2.57
N PRO A 127 5.74 -7.26 1.41
CA PRO A 127 5.00 -6.56 0.38
C PRO A 127 3.59 -6.18 0.87
N PRO A 128 3.12 -4.97 0.54
CA PRO A 128 1.74 -4.61 0.78
C PRO A 128 0.83 -5.54 -0.04
N ARG A 129 -0.33 -5.87 0.53
CA ARG A 129 -1.31 -6.72 -0.16
C ARG A 129 -1.86 -6.06 -1.43
N GLN A 130 -2.00 -4.74 -1.42
CA GLN A 130 -2.48 -3.95 -2.55
C GLN A 130 -1.61 -2.71 -2.76
N VAL A 131 -1.32 -2.40 -4.02
CA VAL A 131 -0.66 -1.15 -4.45
C VAL A 131 -1.56 -0.44 -5.43
N ARG A 132 -1.65 0.89 -5.32
CA ARG A 132 -2.35 1.76 -6.27
C ARG A 132 -1.32 2.54 -7.07
N VAL A 133 -1.51 2.62 -8.38
CA VAL A 133 -0.54 3.23 -9.29
C VAL A 133 -1.27 4.26 -10.15
N LEU A 134 -1.04 5.53 -9.86
CA LEU A 134 -1.47 6.63 -10.72
C LEU A 134 -0.59 6.66 -11.97
N PHE A 135 -1.20 6.70 -13.16
CA PHE A 135 -0.44 6.72 -14.41
C PHE A 135 -1.14 7.51 -15.51
N TRP A 136 -0.36 8.02 -16.45
CA TRP A 136 -0.87 8.63 -17.68
C TRP A 136 -1.17 7.53 -18.73
N PRO A 137 -2.40 7.43 -19.27
CA PRO A 137 -2.68 6.63 -20.44
C PRO A 137 -1.78 6.99 -21.62
N ARG A 138 -1.58 6.04 -22.53
CA ARG A 138 -0.62 6.13 -23.65
C ARG A 138 -0.82 7.39 -24.50
N ASP A 139 -2.07 7.78 -24.75
CA ASP A 139 -2.43 8.98 -25.51
C ASP A 139 -2.28 10.28 -24.70
N GLU A 140 -2.28 10.19 -23.36
CA GLU A 140 -2.11 11.32 -22.46
C GLU A 140 -0.64 11.65 -22.17
N VAL A 141 0.28 10.70 -22.28
CA VAL A 141 1.73 10.93 -22.01
C VAL A 141 2.30 12.13 -22.79
N PRO A 142 2.12 12.25 -24.12
CA PRO A 142 2.66 13.40 -24.86
C PRO A 142 1.99 14.73 -24.46
N LEU A 143 0.71 14.69 -24.08
CA LEU A 143 -0.04 15.86 -23.64
C LEU A 143 0.44 16.34 -22.27
N ALA A 144 0.64 15.41 -21.34
CA ALA A 144 1.15 15.69 -20.00
C ALA A 144 2.58 16.23 -20.06
N HIS A 145 3.46 15.61 -20.86
CA HIS A 145 4.82 16.10 -21.11
C HIS A 145 4.84 17.53 -21.67
N GLN A 146 3.98 17.83 -22.65
CA GLN A 146 3.89 19.18 -23.19
C GLN A 146 3.44 20.21 -22.15
N ARG A 147 2.56 19.82 -21.23
CA ARG A 147 1.92 20.72 -20.27
C ARG A 147 2.75 20.92 -18.99
N TRP A 148 3.37 19.86 -18.52
CA TRP A 148 4.11 19.76 -17.26
C TRP A 148 5.43 19.01 -17.49
N PRO A 149 6.37 19.57 -18.26
CA PRO A 149 7.61 18.89 -18.65
C PRO A 149 8.55 18.58 -17.48
N VAL A 150 8.39 19.25 -16.34
CA VAL A 150 9.12 18.96 -15.09
C VAL A 150 8.54 17.73 -14.40
N LEU A 151 7.22 17.54 -14.46
CA LEU A 151 6.53 16.39 -13.86
C LEU A 151 6.61 15.14 -14.74
N VAL A 152 6.51 15.31 -16.07
CA VAL A 152 6.54 14.22 -17.04
C VAL A 152 7.73 14.46 -17.95
N GLU A 153 8.89 13.94 -17.56
CA GLU A 153 10.15 14.19 -18.27
C GLU A 153 10.19 13.54 -19.65
N HIS A 154 9.55 12.38 -19.81
CA HIS A 154 9.53 11.60 -21.04
C HIS A 154 8.18 11.67 -21.75
N GLY A 155 8.18 12.21 -22.98
CA GLY A 155 6.99 12.30 -23.83
C GLY A 155 6.74 11.06 -24.69
N GLU A 156 7.70 10.12 -24.73
CA GLU A 156 7.62 8.89 -25.51
C GLU A 156 6.70 7.86 -24.84
N ALA A 157 5.43 7.91 -25.20
CA ALA A 157 4.38 7.06 -24.64
C ALA A 157 4.69 5.56 -24.65
N ASP A 158 5.38 5.05 -25.68
CA ASP A 158 5.77 3.65 -25.74
C ASP A 158 6.75 3.28 -24.61
N SER A 159 7.82 4.08 -24.39
CA SER A 159 8.79 3.85 -23.32
C SER A 159 8.10 3.87 -21.96
N VAL A 160 7.38 4.95 -21.65
CA VAL A 160 6.68 5.12 -20.37
C VAL A 160 5.75 3.94 -20.07
N THR A 161 5.02 3.44 -21.08
CA THR A 161 4.13 2.28 -20.88
C THR A 161 4.85 0.94 -20.79
N ILE A 162 6.04 0.81 -21.36
CA ILE A 162 6.89 -0.38 -21.23
C ILE A 162 7.52 -0.40 -19.83
N ASP A 163 8.14 0.71 -19.42
CA ASP A 163 8.80 0.85 -18.13
C ASP A 163 7.81 0.59 -16.98
N ARG A 164 6.60 1.14 -17.08
CA ARG A 164 5.53 0.87 -16.12
C ARG A 164 5.04 -0.59 -16.13
N GLU A 165 5.00 -1.26 -17.29
CA GLU A 165 4.66 -2.68 -17.35
C GLU A 165 5.73 -3.54 -16.65
N ILE A 166 7.00 -3.20 -16.83
CA ILE A 166 8.13 -3.87 -16.18
C ILE A 166 8.04 -3.67 -14.67
N ALA A 167 7.87 -2.43 -14.20
CA ALA A 167 7.72 -2.13 -12.76
C ALA A 167 6.54 -2.90 -12.14
N ASN A 168 5.40 -3.01 -12.83
CA ASN A 168 4.27 -3.78 -12.31
C ASN A 168 4.56 -5.29 -12.21
N ARG A 169 5.36 -5.85 -13.14
CA ARG A 169 5.82 -7.24 -13.07
C ARG A 169 6.74 -7.44 -11.88
N GLU A 170 7.68 -6.53 -11.68
CA GLU A 170 8.60 -6.56 -10.54
C GLU A 170 7.84 -6.51 -9.21
N LEU A 171 6.85 -5.62 -9.07
CA LEU A 171 5.98 -5.57 -7.90
C LEU A 171 5.23 -6.89 -7.66
N SER A 172 4.68 -7.49 -8.70
CA SER A 172 3.97 -8.77 -8.60
C SER A 172 4.91 -9.93 -8.26
N GLU A 173 6.12 -9.95 -8.83
CA GLU A 173 7.15 -10.96 -8.55
C GLU A 173 7.70 -10.83 -7.13
N ALA A 174 7.75 -9.60 -6.62
CA ALA A 174 8.13 -9.28 -5.25
C ALA A 174 7.00 -9.52 -4.22
N GLY A 175 5.84 -10.05 -4.66
CA GLY A 175 4.79 -10.59 -3.79
C GLY A 175 3.62 -9.65 -3.50
N VAL A 176 3.47 -8.54 -4.23
CA VAL A 176 2.25 -7.72 -4.18
C VAL A 176 1.08 -8.51 -4.75
N ALA A 177 0.05 -8.74 -3.94
CA ALA A 177 -1.08 -9.60 -4.32
C ALA A 177 -2.06 -8.92 -5.28
N GLN A 178 -2.16 -7.59 -5.26
CA GLN A 178 -3.08 -6.83 -6.10
C GLN A 178 -2.47 -5.49 -6.52
N ILE A 179 -2.42 -5.23 -7.82
CA ILE A 179 -2.03 -3.92 -8.38
C ILE A 179 -3.26 -3.26 -8.99
N VAL A 180 -3.55 -2.03 -8.56
CA VAL A 180 -4.70 -1.24 -9.00
C VAL A 180 -4.17 -0.03 -9.78
N MET A 181 -4.42 -0.02 -11.08
CA MET A 181 -3.99 1.06 -11.97
C MET A 181 -5.07 2.15 -12.01
N VAL A 182 -4.68 3.40 -11.79
CA VAL A 182 -5.56 4.58 -11.78
C VAL A 182 -5.17 5.49 -12.95
N PRO A 183 -5.97 5.55 -14.03
CA PRO A 183 -5.68 6.37 -15.20
C PRO A 183 -5.95 7.85 -14.89
N LEU A 184 -4.93 8.69 -15.05
CA LEU A 184 -5.02 10.13 -14.94
C LEU A 184 -4.99 10.76 -16.33
N THR A 185 -5.98 11.59 -16.66
CA THR A 185 -5.97 12.38 -17.91
C THR A 185 -5.59 13.82 -17.61
N VAL A 186 -4.97 14.51 -18.57
CA VAL A 186 -4.58 15.92 -18.43
C VAL A 186 -5.81 16.77 -18.13
N ALA A 187 -6.93 16.50 -18.81
CA ALA A 187 -8.19 17.19 -18.60
C ALA A 187 -8.72 17.02 -17.17
N ARG A 188 -8.69 15.78 -16.65
CA ARG A 188 -9.18 15.48 -15.29
C ARG A 188 -8.34 16.19 -14.22
N LEU A 189 -7.01 16.19 -14.34
CA LEU A 189 -6.15 16.85 -13.36
C LEU A 189 -6.34 18.37 -13.39
N ILE A 190 -6.48 18.97 -14.57
CA ILE A 190 -6.74 20.42 -14.70
C ILE A 190 -8.09 20.79 -14.07
N GLU A 191 -9.13 20.01 -14.36
CA GLU A 191 -10.47 20.24 -13.79
C GLU A 191 -10.46 20.11 -12.27
N PHE A 192 -9.83 19.05 -11.75
CA PHE A 192 -9.70 18.81 -10.32
C PHE A 192 -8.99 19.99 -9.63
N ALA A 193 -7.79 20.36 -10.11
CA ALA A 193 -7.01 21.46 -9.54
C ALA A 193 -7.76 22.80 -9.60
N ALA A 194 -8.51 23.07 -10.67
CA ALA A 194 -9.34 24.28 -10.78
C ALA A 194 -10.48 24.31 -9.75
N ASN A 195 -11.07 23.15 -9.44
CA ASN A 195 -12.18 23.02 -8.49
C ASN A 195 -11.72 23.08 -7.02
N THR A 196 -10.55 22.52 -6.72
CA THR A 196 -9.99 22.47 -5.36
C THR A 196 -9.07 23.64 -5.04
N GLY A 197 -8.63 24.40 -6.05
CA GLY A 197 -7.65 25.46 -5.90
C GLY A 197 -6.21 24.96 -5.75
N GLY A 198 -5.94 23.69 -6.08
CA GLY A 198 -4.62 23.07 -6.05
C GLY A 198 -3.77 23.36 -7.28
N ASP A 199 -2.54 22.86 -7.29
CA ASP A 199 -1.61 22.92 -8.41
C ASP A 199 -1.44 21.51 -9.03
N PRO A 200 -1.70 21.29 -10.32
CA PRO A 200 -1.43 20.00 -10.97
C PRO A 200 -0.01 19.45 -10.78
N GLU A 201 0.99 20.32 -10.61
CA GLU A 201 2.39 19.95 -10.38
C GLU A 201 2.68 19.61 -8.91
N ASP A 202 1.75 19.88 -8.00
CA ASP A 202 1.82 19.46 -6.60
C ASP A 202 1.41 17.99 -6.44
N GLU A 203 2.16 17.27 -5.61
CA GLU A 203 1.94 15.84 -5.36
C GLU A 203 0.63 15.59 -4.61
N ASP A 204 0.33 16.40 -3.60
CA ASP A 204 -0.89 16.26 -2.80
C ASP A 204 -2.13 16.49 -3.69
N THR A 205 -2.09 17.46 -4.60
CA THR A 205 -3.17 17.69 -5.58
C THR A 205 -3.39 16.48 -6.50
N ARG A 206 -2.32 15.83 -6.97
CA ARG A 206 -2.44 14.60 -7.78
C ARG A 206 -2.97 13.42 -6.96
N ARG A 207 -2.60 13.34 -5.70
CA ARG A 207 -3.04 12.30 -4.77
C ARG A 207 -4.54 12.41 -4.48
N ASP A 208 -5.02 13.60 -4.13
CA ASP A 208 -6.45 13.82 -3.92
C ASP A 208 -7.26 13.53 -5.20
N CYS A 209 -6.72 13.88 -6.36
CA CYS A 209 -7.32 13.54 -7.65
C CYS A 209 -7.39 12.01 -7.87
N MET A 210 -6.35 11.27 -7.48
CA MET A 210 -6.34 9.80 -7.56
C MET A 210 -7.44 9.20 -6.68
N ASP A 211 -7.60 9.68 -5.45
CA ASP A 211 -8.62 9.20 -4.52
C ASP A 211 -10.03 9.49 -5.03
N GLU A 212 -10.27 10.64 -5.66
CA GLU A 212 -11.55 10.93 -6.32
C GLU A 212 -11.84 9.93 -7.46
N ILE A 213 -10.85 9.64 -8.32
CA ILE A 213 -11.01 8.65 -9.40
C ILE A 213 -11.30 7.24 -8.84
N ILE A 214 -10.66 6.86 -7.74
CA ILE A 214 -10.90 5.58 -7.07
C ILE A 214 -12.33 5.53 -6.50
N ALA A 215 -12.77 6.59 -5.84
CA ALA A 215 -14.12 6.69 -5.28
C ALA A 215 -15.21 6.58 -6.37
N GLU A 216 -14.91 7.08 -7.57
CA GLU A 216 -15.77 6.96 -8.76
C GLU A 216 -15.72 5.57 -9.43
N GLY A 217 -14.82 4.68 -8.99
CA GLY A 217 -14.62 3.35 -9.56
C GLY A 217 -13.80 3.35 -10.86
N GLY A 218 -13.09 4.44 -11.16
CA GLY A 218 -12.28 4.61 -12.36
C GLY A 218 -10.94 3.85 -12.32
N VAL A 219 -10.94 2.58 -11.93
CA VAL A 219 -9.72 1.78 -11.71
C VAL A 219 -9.62 0.56 -12.62
N ILE A 220 -8.41 0.07 -12.84
CA ILE A 220 -8.12 -1.12 -13.65
C ILE A 220 -7.30 -2.11 -12.81
N ALA A 221 -7.78 -3.35 -12.67
CA ALA A 221 -6.98 -4.41 -12.06
C ALA A 221 -5.83 -4.83 -12.98
N TRP A 222 -4.61 -4.90 -12.45
CA TRP A 222 -3.44 -5.38 -13.17
C TRP A 222 -2.98 -6.75 -12.61
N PRO A 223 -2.63 -7.72 -13.48
CA PRO A 223 -2.75 -7.64 -14.94
C PRO A 223 -4.21 -7.76 -15.38
N PRO A 224 -4.64 -7.00 -16.41
CA PRO A 224 -5.94 -7.23 -17.02
C PRO A 224 -6.05 -8.64 -17.59
N GLY A 225 -7.28 -9.10 -17.83
CA GLY A 225 -7.53 -10.34 -18.55
C GLY A 225 -6.83 -10.32 -19.92
N ARG A 226 -6.25 -11.45 -20.34
CA ARG A 226 -5.44 -11.53 -21.59
C ARG A 226 -6.14 -10.98 -22.85
N ASN A 227 -7.47 -11.04 -22.90
CA ASN A 227 -8.28 -10.55 -24.02
C ASN A 227 -9.00 -9.23 -23.72
N GLU A 228 -8.87 -8.69 -22.51
CA GLU A 228 -9.42 -7.40 -22.12
C GLU A 228 -8.62 -6.25 -22.74
N PRO A 229 -9.20 -5.04 -22.80
CA PRO A 229 -8.47 -3.83 -23.18
C PRO A 229 -7.19 -3.68 -22.35
N CYS A 230 -6.10 -3.27 -23.00
CA CYS A 230 -4.85 -3.01 -22.31
C CYS A 230 -4.99 -1.82 -21.35
N TRP A 231 -4.40 -1.95 -20.16
CA TRP A 231 -4.41 -0.91 -19.13
C TRP A 231 -3.86 0.43 -19.63
N CYS A 232 -2.97 0.45 -20.62
CA CYS A 232 -2.37 1.67 -21.16
C CYS A 232 -3.34 2.55 -21.98
N GLY A 233 -4.62 2.19 -22.10
CA GLY A 233 -5.62 2.98 -22.83
C GLY A 233 -5.70 2.72 -24.33
N SER A 234 -4.80 1.91 -24.91
CA SER A 234 -4.77 1.62 -26.36
C SER A 234 -6.01 0.89 -26.90
N ARG A 235 -6.86 0.33 -26.02
CA ARG A 235 -8.01 -0.55 -26.32
C ARG A 235 -7.67 -1.85 -27.07
N VAL A 236 -6.40 -2.07 -27.44
CA VAL A 236 -5.91 -3.34 -27.96
C VAL A 236 -5.94 -4.38 -26.85
N LYS A 237 -6.17 -5.66 -27.20
CA LYS A 237 -6.13 -6.77 -26.25
C LYS A 237 -4.81 -6.76 -25.48
N TYR A 238 -4.84 -6.89 -24.15
CA TYR A 238 -3.65 -6.81 -23.29
C TYR A 238 -2.49 -7.71 -23.76
N LYS A 239 -2.75 -8.97 -24.11
CA LYS A 239 -1.75 -9.91 -24.65
C LYS A 239 -1.09 -9.49 -25.99
N LYS A 240 -1.68 -8.50 -26.66
CA LYS A 240 -1.25 -7.92 -27.93
C LYS A 240 -0.81 -6.46 -27.75
N CYS A 241 -0.63 -5.97 -26.52
CA CYS A 241 -0.14 -4.63 -26.21
C CYS A 241 0.95 -4.71 -25.13
N CYS A 242 0.75 -4.19 -23.92
CA CYS A 242 1.75 -4.23 -22.85
C CYS A 242 1.97 -5.65 -22.29
N GLY A 243 0.96 -6.52 -22.34
CA GLY A 243 1.07 -7.91 -21.86
C GLY A 243 1.71 -8.88 -22.85
N ARG A 244 2.53 -8.42 -23.80
CA ARG A 244 3.21 -9.31 -24.75
C ARG A 244 4.40 -9.98 -24.06
N PRO A 245 4.71 -11.26 -24.35
CA PRO A 245 5.79 -12.00 -23.67
C PRO A 245 7.19 -11.43 -23.89
N ASN A 246 7.39 -10.69 -25.00
CA ASN A 246 8.68 -10.14 -25.40
C ASN A 246 8.59 -8.61 -25.45
N LEU A 247 8.08 -7.96 -24.40
CA LEU A 247 8.32 -6.53 -24.25
C LEU A 247 9.84 -6.34 -24.13
N ALA A 248 10.40 -5.64 -25.09
CA ALA A 248 11.81 -5.28 -25.16
C ALA A 248 11.88 -3.77 -25.38
#